data_AF-A0AAQ3NSA8-F1
#
_entry.id   AF-A0AAQ3NSA8-F1
#
_cell.length_a   1.000
_cell.length_b   1.000
_cell.length_c   1.000
_cell.angle_alpha   90.00
_cell.angle_beta   90.00
_cell.angle_gamma   90.00
#
_symmetry.space_group_name_H-M   'P 1'
#
loop_
_entity.id
_entity.type
_entity.pdbx_description
1 polymer ?
#
loop_
_entity_poly.entity_id
_entity_poly.type
_entity_poly.pdbx_seq_one_letter_code
_entity_poly.pdbx_strand_id
1 'polypeptide(L)'
;AGTLYQLDLSNNNFSGQIPNCWTHFNSLAYLNMSQNKFSRKIPSSMGSLLELQVLLLRSNNLTGEIPSSLKNCTKLVMIDIAENRLSGSIPKWIGGKLLELQFLSLRSNYFYGSLPLEICYLKSIQLLDLSLNNLSGQIPKCIKNFSSMTQVTSLRDYEDHWYMANTSYVEIVSYNLNAVLMWKGSDQMFTNNGLSLLKSIDLSNNLFSGEIPKEVEDLFGLISLNLSRNN
;
A
#
# COMPACT_ATOMS: atom_id res chain seq x y z
N ALA A 1 -23.55 -11.68 13.32
CA ALA A 1 -22.61 -10.97 12.45
C ALA A 1 -21.21 -11.46 12.77
N GLY A 2 -20.33 -11.66 11.77
CA GLY A 2 -18.96 -12.15 12.02
C GLY A 2 -18.18 -11.17 12.90
N THR A 3 -17.54 -11.67 13.94
CA THR A 3 -16.83 -10.89 14.98
C THR A 3 -15.33 -10.73 14.69
N LEU A 4 -14.87 -11.11 13.49
CA LEU A 4 -13.46 -11.09 13.16
C LEU A 4 -13.06 -9.70 12.64
N TYR A 5 -12.28 -8.98 13.44
CA TYR A 5 -11.78 -7.64 13.11
C TYR A 5 -10.32 -7.66 12.62
N GLN A 6 -9.53 -8.59 13.12
CA GLN A 6 -8.13 -8.76 12.76
C GLN A 6 -7.84 -10.23 12.43
N LEU A 7 -7.17 -10.45 11.30
CA LEU A 7 -6.69 -11.76 10.87
C LEU A 7 -5.22 -11.65 10.49
N ASP A 8 -4.35 -12.30 11.25
CA ASP A 8 -2.93 -12.43 10.94
C ASP A 8 -2.58 -13.90 10.71
N LEU A 9 -2.17 -14.20 9.48
CA LEU A 9 -1.70 -15.50 9.00
C LEU A 9 -0.24 -15.43 8.54
N SER A 10 0.47 -14.33 8.83
CA SER A 10 1.79 -14.07 8.29
C SER A 10 2.85 -15.05 8.78
N ASN A 11 3.98 -15.12 8.08
CA ASN A 11 5.16 -15.91 8.49
C ASN A 11 4.86 -17.41 8.64
N ASN A 12 4.19 -17.98 7.65
CA ASN A 12 3.78 -19.37 7.64
C ASN A 12 4.17 -20.07 6.33
N ASN A 13 3.83 -21.35 6.23
CA ASN A 13 3.99 -22.16 5.03
C ASN A 13 2.66 -22.39 4.29
N PHE A 14 1.64 -21.55 4.50
CA PHE A 14 0.35 -21.72 3.82
C PHE A 14 0.54 -21.58 2.32
N SER A 15 -0.16 -22.42 1.56
CA SER A 15 0.00 -22.53 0.12
C SER A 15 -1.35 -22.72 -0.57
N GLY A 16 -1.34 -22.81 -1.90
CA GLY A 16 -2.56 -22.84 -2.70
C GLY A 16 -3.10 -21.43 -2.97
N GLN A 17 -4.37 -21.33 -3.37
CA GLN A 17 -5.00 -20.05 -3.63
C GLN A 17 -5.59 -19.45 -2.35
N ILE A 18 -5.66 -18.12 -2.30
CA ILE A 18 -6.43 -17.43 -1.26
C ILE A 18 -7.92 -17.80 -1.45
N PRO A 19 -8.63 -18.27 -0.41
CA PRO A 19 -10.04 -18.65 -0.53
C PRO A 19 -10.93 -17.48 -1.00
N ASN A 20 -12.04 -17.76 -1.68
CA ASN A 20 -12.96 -16.73 -2.21
C ASN A 20 -14.16 -16.44 -1.28
N CYS A 21 -14.03 -16.66 0.04
CA CYS A 21 -15.12 -16.62 1.01
C CYS A 21 -15.20 -15.31 1.83
N TRP A 22 -14.56 -14.23 1.37
CA TRP A 22 -14.39 -12.98 2.13
C TRP A 22 -15.67 -12.21 2.42
N THR A 23 -16.78 -12.56 1.75
CA THR A 23 -18.11 -11.95 1.95
C THR A 23 -18.72 -12.13 3.33
N HIS A 24 -18.11 -12.95 4.19
CA HIS A 24 -18.59 -13.21 5.55
C HIS A 24 -17.89 -12.35 6.62
N PHE A 25 -16.75 -11.73 6.29
CA PHE A 25 -15.91 -10.99 7.24
C PHE A 25 -16.15 -9.48 7.18
N ASN A 26 -17.41 -9.07 7.33
CA ASN A 26 -17.83 -7.67 7.11
C ASN A 26 -17.20 -6.66 8.08
N SER A 27 -16.69 -7.12 9.24
CA SER A 27 -16.06 -6.29 10.26
C SER A 27 -14.53 -6.30 10.19
N LEU A 28 -13.93 -6.99 9.23
CA LEU A 28 -12.49 -7.16 9.16
C LEU A 28 -11.81 -5.83 8.78
N ALA A 29 -11.02 -5.30 9.71
CA ALA A 29 -10.26 -4.07 9.58
C ALA A 29 -8.78 -4.31 9.24
N TYR A 30 -8.22 -5.44 9.70
CA TYR A 30 -6.81 -5.76 9.51
C TYR A 30 -6.64 -7.17 8.94
N LEU A 31 -6.01 -7.27 7.78
CA LEU A 31 -5.70 -8.55 7.14
C LEU A 31 -4.21 -8.64 6.78
N ASN A 32 -3.51 -9.58 7.42
CA ASN A 32 -2.12 -9.90 7.13
C ASN A 32 -1.97 -11.37 6.72
N MET A 33 -1.55 -11.59 5.48
CA MET A 33 -1.24 -12.90 4.91
C MET A 33 0.18 -12.93 4.32
N SER A 34 1.03 -12.00 4.73
CA SER A 34 2.39 -11.85 4.20
C SER A 34 3.29 -13.05 4.51
N GLN A 35 4.39 -13.21 3.78
CA GLN A 35 5.42 -14.23 4.04
C GLN A 35 4.84 -15.65 4.11
N ASN A 36 4.21 -16.05 3.01
CA ASN A 36 3.60 -17.36 2.81
C ASN A 36 3.89 -17.85 1.38
N LYS A 37 3.22 -18.92 0.96
CA LYS A 37 3.31 -19.51 -0.38
C LYS A 37 1.96 -19.43 -1.11
N PHE A 38 1.10 -18.48 -0.77
CA PHE A 38 -0.17 -18.27 -1.48
C PHE A 38 0.11 -17.94 -2.95
N SER A 39 -0.76 -18.40 -3.83
CA SER A 39 -0.58 -18.34 -5.28
C SER A 39 -1.91 -17.99 -5.97
N ARG A 40 -1.90 -17.90 -7.30
CA ARG A 40 -3.06 -17.48 -8.12
C ARG A 40 -3.43 -16.02 -7.85
N LYS A 41 -4.65 -15.62 -8.24
CA LYS A 41 -5.10 -14.23 -8.19
C LYS A 41 -5.57 -13.85 -6.79
N ILE A 42 -5.49 -12.57 -6.47
CA ILE A 42 -6.20 -11.99 -5.32
C ILE A 42 -7.72 -12.12 -5.59
N PRO A 43 -8.51 -12.74 -4.70
CA PRO A 43 -9.93 -12.97 -4.94
C PRO A 43 -10.73 -11.67 -4.99
N SER A 44 -11.65 -11.55 -5.94
CA SER A 44 -12.51 -10.38 -6.05
C SER A 44 -13.46 -10.21 -4.85
N SER A 45 -13.77 -11.29 -4.12
CA SER A 45 -14.58 -11.20 -2.91
C SER A 45 -13.91 -10.37 -1.80
N MET A 46 -12.59 -10.15 -1.81
CA MET A 46 -11.95 -9.23 -0.85
C MET A 46 -12.50 -7.80 -0.92
N GLY A 47 -13.08 -7.40 -2.07
CA GLY A 47 -13.76 -6.12 -2.21
C GLY A 47 -15.06 -5.98 -1.41
N SER A 48 -15.51 -7.01 -0.68
CA SER A 48 -16.62 -6.92 0.28
C SER A 48 -16.17 -6.51 1.69
N LEU A 49 -14.86 -6.42 1.95
CA LEU A 49 -14.31 -6.05 3.25
C LEU A 49 -14.36 -4.52 3.40
N LEU A 50 -15.57 -3.97 3.59
CA LEU A 50 -15.79 -2.52 3.56
C LEU A 50 -15.14 -1.78 4.74
N GLU A 51 -14.87 -2.49 5.84
CA GLU A 51 -14.19 -1.97 7.02
C GLU A 51 -12.66 -2.10 6.94
N LEU A 52 -12.11 -2.67 5.88
CA LEU A 52 -10.68 -2.97 5.76
C LEU A 52 -9.85 -1.70 5.71
N GLN A 53 -8.90 -1.60 6.65
CA GLN A 53 -7.94 -0.50 6.78
C GLN A 53 -6.52 -0.93 6.41
N VAL A 54 -6.16 -2.21 6.63
CA VAL A 54 -4.83 -2.73 6.34
C VAL A 54 -4.91 -4.03 5.55
N LEU A 55 -4.21 -4.09 4.41
CA LEU A 55 -4.06 -5.27 3.57
C LEU A 55 -2.58 -5.57 3.30
N LEU A 56 -2.07 -6.65 3.90
CA LEU A 56 -0.68 -7.10 3.75
C LEU A 56 -0.62 -8.48 3.10
N LEU A 57 -0.15 -8.54 1.86
CA LEU A 57 0.02 -9.77 1.06
C LEU A 57 1.47 -9.98 0.59
N ARG A 58 2.41 -9.21 1.15
CA ARG A 58 3.83 -9.22 0.79
C ARG A 58 4.43 -10.64 0.75
N SER A 59 5.39 -10.88 -0.13
CA SER A 59 6.23 -12.09 -0.15
C SER A 59 5.37 -13.36 -0.25
N ASN A 60 4.65 -13.46 -1.36
CA ASN A 60 3.86 -14.62 -1.76
C ASN A 60 4.11 -14.92 -3.26
N ASN A 61 3.39 -15.88 -3.83
CA ASN A 61 3.43 -16.22 -5.26
C ASN A 61 2.16 -15.76 -6.00
N LEU A 62 1.53 -14.65 -5.58
CA LEU A 62 0.30 -14.15 -6.18
C LEU A 62 0.55 -13.62 -7.60
N THR A 63 -0.42 -13.80 -8.48
CA THR A 63 -0.33 -13.52 -9.93
C THR A 63 -1.55 -12.75 -10.44
N GLY A 64 -1.45 -12.19 -11.64
CA GLY A 64 -2.54 -11.45 -12.27
C GLY A 64 -2.68 -10.02 -11.75
N GLU A 65 -3.80 -9.38 -12.05
CA GLU A 65 -4.04 -7.97 -11.74
C GLU A 65 -4.61 -7.76 -10.33
N ILE A 66 -4.49 -6.52 -9.83
CA ILE A 66 -5.19 -6.09 -8.62
C ILE A 66 -6.70 -6.08 -8.91
N PRO A 67 -7.54 -6.84 -8.19
CA PRO A 67 -8.95 -6.96 -8.49
C PRO A 67 -9.66 -5.62 -8.31
N SER A 68 -10.43 -5.22 -9.32
CA SER A 68 -11.12 -3.92 -9.36
C SER A 68 -12.16 -3.75 -8.25
N SER A 69 -12.60 -4.83 -7.60
CA SER A 69 -13.51 -4.79 -6.46
C SER A 69 -12.88 -4.16 -5.21
N LEU A 70 -11.54 -4.15 -5.07
CA LEU A 70 -10.86 -3.50 -3.96
C LEU A 70 -11.07 -1.97 -3.93
N LYS A 71 -11.57 -1.38 -5.02
CA LYS A 71 -12.02 0.03 -5.03
C LYS A 71 -13.12 0.33 -4.00
N ASN A 72 -13.81 -0.70 -3.51
CA ASN A 72 -14.87 -0.57 -2.51
C ASN A 72 -14.34 -0.46 -1.07
N CYS A 73 -13.08 -0.85 -0.83
CA CYS A 73 -12.43 -0.80 0.48
C CYS A 73 -11.87 0.61 0.74
N THR A 74 -12.73 1.62 0.77
CA THR A 74 -12.32 3.04 0.80
C THR A 74 -11.68 3.49 2.11
N LYS A 75 -11.71 2.64 3.15
CA LYS A 75 -11.06 2.86 4.44
C LYS A 75 -9.60 2.40 4.49
N LEU A 76 -9.07 1.86 3.38
CA LEU A 76 -7.68 1.39 3.31
C LEU A 76 -6.69 2.52 3.56
N VAL A 77 -5.88 2.34 4.59
CA VAL A 77 -4.75 3.19 4.98
C VAL A 77 -3.42 2.60 4.51
N MET A 78 -3.29 1.26 4.48
CA MET A 78 -2.07 0.58 4.07
C MET A 78 -2.36 -0.59 3.13
N ILE A 79 -1.63 -0.61 2.01
CA ILE A 79 -1.55 -1.73 1.08
C ILE A 79 -0.07 -2.09 0.88
N ASP A 80 0.31 -3.29 1.32
CA ASP A 80 1.60 -3.90 0.97
C ASP A 80 1.35 -5.22 0.24
N ILE A 81 1.57 -5.22 -1.08
CA ILE A 81 1.49 -6.40 -1.93
C ILE A 81 2.80 -6.65 -2.67
N ALA A 82 3.91 -6.14 -2.12
CA ALA A 82 5.22 -6.27 -2.72
C ALA A 82 5.71 -7.72 -2.76
N GLU A 83 6.73 -7.99 -3.56
CA GLU A 83 7.37 -9.31 -3.68
C GLU A 83 6.36 -10.41 -4.04
N ASN A 84 5.68 -10.20 -5.15
CA ASN A 84 4.75 -11.15 -5.74
C ASN A 84 5.04 -11.24 -7.26
N ARG A 85 4.09 -11.81 -8.01
CA ARG A 85 4.13 -11.91 -9.47
C ARG A 85 2.91 -11.22 -10.09
N LEU A 86 2.42 -10.17 -9.44
CA LEU A 86 1.28 -9.38 -9.92
C LEU A 86 1.68 -8.60 -11.17
N SER A 87 0.73 -8.37 -12.06
CA SER A 87 0.95 -7.73 -13.36
C SER A 87 -0.21 -6.79 -13.70
N GLY A 88 -0.12 -6.13 -14.85
CA GLY A 88 -1.12 -5.16 -15.30
C GLY A 88 -0.68 -3.73 -15.05
N SER A 89 -1.54 -2.77 -15.39
CA SER A 89 -1.31 -1.36 -15.05
C SER A 89 -1.77 -1.04 -13.64
N ILE A 90 -1.15 -0.03 -13.02
CA ILE A 90 -1.62 0.51 -11.74
C ILE A 90 -3.03 1.09 -11.96
N PRO A 91 -4.07 0.57 -11.29
CA PRO A 91 -5.43 1.01 -11.58
C PRO A 91 -5.70 2.44 -11.10
N LYS A 92 -6.39 3.24 -11.93
CA LYS A 92 -6.81 4.62 -11.63
C LYS A 92 -7.61 4.75 -10.33
N TRP A 93 -8.36 3.71 -9.97
CA TRP A 93 -9.18 3.73 -8.76
C TRP A 93 -8.35 3.71 -7.48
N ILE A 94 -7.06 3.32 -7.50
CA ILE A 94 -6.20 3.42 -6.30
C ILE A 94 -6.18 4.88 -5.85
N GLY A 95 -5.79 5.79 -6.73
CA GLY A 95 -5.80 7.22 -6.42
C GLY A 95 -7.20 7.84 -6.39
N GLY A 96 -8.14 7.35 -7.21
CA GLY A 96 -9.49 7.90 -7.29
C GLY A 96 -10.48 7.47 -6.23
N LYS A 97 -10.18 6.44 -5.43
CA LYS A 97 -11.11 5.86 -4.43
C LYS A 97 -10.49 5.65 -3.04
N LEU A 98 -9.20 5.37 -2.95
CA LEU A 98 -8.53 5.08 -1.67
C LEU A 98 -7.90 6.35 -1.09
N LEU A 99 -8.72 7.36 -0.80
CA LEU A 99 -8.23 8.69 -0.42
C LEU A 99 -7.57 8.73 0.97
N GLU A 100 -7.84 7.72 1.81
CA GLU A 100 -7.22 7.54 3.13
C GLU A 100 -5.84 6.85 3.07
N LEU A 101 -5.39 6.43 1.88
CA LEU A 101 -4.19 5.63 1.72
C LEU A 101 -2.94 6.44 2.10
N GLN A 102 -2.21 5.93 3.10
CA GLN A 102 -0.96 6.51 3.62
C GLN A 102 0.26 5.71 3.15
N PHE A 103 0.12 4.40 2.95
CA PHE A 103 1.21 3.51 2.59
C PHE A 103 0.82 2.62 1.41
N LEU A 104 1.57 2.72 0.31
CA LEU A 104 1.42 1.88 -0.87
C LEU A 104 2.77 1.28 -1.26
N SER A 105 2.90 -0.05 -1.13
CA SER A 105 4.04 -0.80 -1.66
C SER A 105 3.57 -1.82 -2.69
N LEU A 106 4.00 -1.61 -3.94
CA LEU A 106 3.82 -2.50 -5.09
C LEU A 106 5.16 -3.10 -5.55
N ARG A 107 6.22 -2.90 -4.78
CA ARG A 107 7.60 -3.23 -5.12
C ARG A 107 7.78 -4.68 -5.58
N SER A 108 8.71 -4.93 -6.50
CA SER A 108 9.10 -6.29 -6.90
C SER A 108 7.89 -7.10 -7.40
N ASN A 109 7.29 -6.62 -8.50
CA ASN A 109 6.20 -7.22 -9.24
C ASN A 109 6.44 -6.99 -10.75
N TYR A 110 5.44 -7.25 -11.59
CA TYR A 110 5.47 -7.05 -13.04
C TYR A 110 4.46 -5.96 -13.49
N PHE A 111 4.22 -4.93 -12.67
CA PHE A 111 3.35 -3.82 -13.06
C PHE A 111 3.97 -3.02 -14.21
N TYR A 112 3.16 -2.59 -15.17
CA TYR A 112 3.63 -1.90 -16.37
C TYR A 112 2.75 -0.72 -16.78
N GLY A 113 3.22 0.06 -17.76
CA GLY A 113 2.54 1.26 -18.23
C GLY A 113 2.84 2.47 -17.36
N SER A 114 2.16 3.59 -17.64
CA SER A 114 2.38 4.85 -16.94
C SER A 114 1.65 4.94 -15.60
N LEU A 115 2.18 5.76 -14.69
CA LEU A 115 1.45 6.16 -13.48
C LEU A 115 0.14 6.87 -13.87
N PRO A 116 -1.02 6.43 -13.35
CA PRO A 116 -2.27 7.15 -13.56
C PRO A 116 -2.22 8.52 -12.87
N LEU A 117 -2.75 9.56 -13.50
CA LEU A 117 -2.80 10.92 -12.89
C LEU A 117 -3.59 10.94 -11.59
N GLU A 118 -4.56 10.02 -11.45
CA GLU A 118 -5.35 9.86 -10.24
C GLU A 118 -4.48 9.54 -9.01
N ILE A 119 -3.26 8.99 -9.18
CA ILE A 119 -2.34 8.78 -8.04
C ILE A 119 -2.12 10.07 -7.26
N CYS A 120 -2.09 11.22 -7.94
CA CYS A 120 -1.92 12.54 -7.35
C CYS A 120 -3.10 13.01 -6.47
N TYR A 121 -4.18 12.23 -6.38
CA TYR A 121 -5.29 12.50 -5.45
C TYR A 121 -5.07 11.91 -4.06
N LEU A 122 -4.02 11.09 -3.88
CA LEU A 122 -3.63 10.54 -2.58
C LEU A 122 -2.95 11.59 -1.70
N LYS A 123 -3.74 12.52 -1.14
CA LYS A 123 -3.21 13.61 -0.31
C LYS A 123 -2.58 13.12 1.00
N SER A 124 -3.04 11.97 1.50
CA SER A 124 -2.58 11.36 2.74
C SER A 124 -1.34 10.47 2.57
N ILE A 125 -0.86 10.24 1.33
CA ILE A 125 0.26 9.33 1.07
C ILE A 125 1.55 9.83 1.74
N GLN A 126 2.18 8.93 2.48
CA GLN A 126 3.46 9.13 3.15
C GLN A 126 4.53 8.24 2.54
N LEU A 127 4.14 7.05 2.07
CA LEU A 127 5.06 6.11 1.46
C LEU A 127 4.50 5.59 0.14
N LEU A 128 5.28 5.79 -0.92
CA LEU A 128 5.00 5.27 -2.25
C LEU A 128 6.21 4.47 -2.76
N ASP A 129 6.14 3.15 -2.69
CA ASP A 129 7.18 2.26 -3.20
C ASP A 129 6.66 1.45 -4.38
N LEU A 130 7.07 1.85 -5.58
CA LEU A 130 6.72 1.23 -6.86
C LEU A 130 7.95 0.62 -7.55
N SER A 131 9.05 0.49 -6.82
CA SER A 131 10.34 0.06 -7.35
C SER A 131 10.34 -1.39 -7.84
N LEU A 132 11.32 -1.76 -8.68
CA LEU A 132 11.44 -3.12 -9.24
C LEU A 132 10.15 -3.58 -9.94
N ASN A 133 9.75 -2.82 -10.95
CA ASN A 133 8.61 -3.13 -11.82
C ASN A 133 8.97 -2.79 -13.28
N ASN A 134 7.98 -2.83 -14.18
CA ASN A 134 8.10 -2.49 -15.59
C ASN A 134 7.33 -1.18 -15.91
N LEU A 135 7.18 -0.27 -14.93
CA LEU A 135 6.46 0.99 -15.10
C LEU A 135 7.24 1.93 -16.03
N SER A 136 6.53 2.69 -16.86
CA SER A 136 7.12 3.49 -17.92
C SER A 136 6.49 4.88 -18.02
N GLY A 137 6.93 5.68 -19.00
CA GLY A 137 6.42 7.04 -19.19
C GLY A 137 7.07 8.05 -18.24
N GLN A 138 6.43 9.19 -18.05
CA GLN A 138 6.94 10.29 -17.23
C GLN A 138 6.36 10.24 -15.81
N ILE A 139 7.14 10.71 -14.84
CA ILE A 139 6.64 10.97 -13.49
C ILE A 139 5.65 12.16 -13.56
N PRO A 140 4.40 12.02 -13.08
CA PRO A 140 3.43 13.10 -13.18
C PRO A 140 3.84 14.37 -12.43
N LYS A 141 3.76 15.53 -13.09
CA LYS A 141 3.99 16.85 -12.46
C LYS A 141 3.05 17.15 -11.29
N CYS A 142 1.90 16.48 -11.23
CA CYS A 142 0.97 16.62 -10.12
C CYS A 142 1.44 15.95 -8.81
N ILE A 143 2.65 15.38 -8.77
CA ILE A 143 3.20 14.75 -7.56
C ILE A 143 3.27 15.70 -6.36
N LYS A 144 3.40 17.01 -6.59
CA LYS A 144 3.27 18.05 -5.55
C LYS A 144 1.97 18.01 -4.75
N ASN A 145 0.93 17.34 -5.27
CA ASN A 145 -0.36 17.20 -4.58
C ASN A 145 -0.34 16.16 -3.45
N PHE A 146 0.78 15.47 -3.21
CA PHE A 146 0.98 14.62 -2.02
C PHE A 146 1.13 15.50 -0.76
N SER A 147 0.03 16.11 -0.32
CA SER A 147 0.02 17.13 0.74
C SER A 147 0.64 16.67 2.06
N SER A 148 0.57 15.38 2.39
CA SER A 148 1.27 14.86 3.56
C SER A 148 2.80 14.99 3.43
N MET A 149 3.34 14.84 2.22
CA MET A 149 4.76 15.04 1.91
C MET A 149 5.18 16.51 1.78
N THR A 150 4.24 17.46 1.84
CA THR A 150 4.52 18.91 1.89
C THR A 150 4.48 19.46 3.32
N GLN A 151 4.65 18.61 4.32
CA GLN A 151 4.65 18.99 5.73
C GLN A 151 5.84 18.35 6.43
N VAL A 152 6.47 19.03 7.38
CA VAL A 152 7.46 18.40 8.25
C VAL A 152 6.70 17.80 9.43
N THR A 153 6.64 16.46 9.52
CA THR A 153 5.98 15.79 10.65
C THR A 153 6.95 15.66 11.81
N SER A 154 6.46 15.98 13.01
CA SER A 154 7.13 15.68 14.27
C SER A 154 6.51 14.44 14.92
N LEU A 155 7.20 13.85 15.90
CA LEU A 155 6.65 12.76 16.72
C LEU A 155 5.35 13.14 17.45
N ARG A 156 5.06 14.42 17.61
CA ARG A 156 3.85 14.91 18.30
C ARG A 156 2.61 14.89 17.40
N ASP A 157 2.80 14.79 16.09
CA ASP A 157 1.74 14.77 15.08
C ASP A 157 1.33 13.34 14.71
N TYR A 158 1.90 12.34 15.38
CA TYR A 158 1.55 10.94 15.18
C TYR A 158 0.19 10.63 15.79
N GLU A 159 -0.73 10.16 14.96
CA GLU A 159 -2.01 9.60 15.37
C GLU A 159 -1.95 8.07 15.31
N ASP A 160 -2.35 7.42 16.39
CA ASP A 160 -2.51 5.97 16.41
C ASP A 160 -3.62 5.53 15.46
N HIS A 161 -3.40 4.39 14.80
CA HIS A 161 -4.41 3.76 13.98
C HIS A 161 -5.28 2.82 14.81
N TRP A 162 -6.60 2.90 14.61
CA TRP A 162 -7.57 2.14 15.39
C TRP A 162 -8.83 1.82 14.58
N TYR A 163 -9.58 0.83 15.06
CA TYR A 163 -10.93 0.52 14.58
C TYR A 163 -11.89 0.32 15.76
N MET A 164 -13.18 0.48 15.50
CA MET A 164 -14.21 0.18 16.50
C MET A 164 -14.59 -1.29 16.42
N ALA A 165 -14.37 -2.02 17.51
CA ALA A 165 -14.89 -3.36 17.70
C ALA A 165 -16.24 -3.28 18.41
N ASN A 166 -17.29 -3.79 17.78
CA ASN A 166 -18.58 -3.99 18.41
C ASN A 166 -18.64 -5.43 18.94
N THR A 167 -18.22 -5.60 20.20
CA THR A 167 -18.31 -6.87 20.94
C THR A 167 -19.56 -6.81 21.84
N SER A 168 -19.51 -7.33 23.07
CA SER A 168 -20.59 -7.13 24.05
C SER A 168 -20.75 -5.64 24.44
N TYR A 169 -19.75 -4.82 24.15
CA TYR A 169 -19.72 -3.36 24.25
C TYR A 169 -18.85 -2.79 23.11
N VAL A 170 -18.91 -1.48 22.89
CA VAL A 170 -18.06 -0.80 21.87
C VAL A 170 -16.66 -0.60 22.46
N GLU A 171 -15.66 -1.14 21.78
CA GLU A 171 -14.24 -1.01 22.12
C GLU A 171 -13.48 -0.29 21.01
N ILE A 172 -12.52 0.55 21.39
CA ILE A 172 -11.53 1.11 20.47
C ILE A 172 -10.30 0.21 20.52
N VAL A 173 -9.98 -0.41 19.38
CA VAL A 173 -8.84 -1.32 19.28
C VAL A 173 -7.79 -0.70 18.38
N SER A 174 -6.62 -0.43 18.94
CA SER A 174 -5.46 0.07 18.19
C SER A 174 -4.73 -1.07 17.47
N TYR A 175 -4.14 -0.77 16.33
CA TYR A 175 -3.27 -1.69 15.61
C TYR A 175 -2.03 -0.96 15.10
N ASN A 176 -0.97 -1.73 14.87
CA ASN A 176 0.30 -1.21 14.42
C ASN A 176 0.41 -1.26 12.89
N LEU A 177 0.96 -0.21 12.30
CA LEU A 177 1.38 -0.21 10.91
C LEU A 177 2.85 -0.59 10.82
N ASN A 178 3.15 -1.59 10.02
CA ASN A 178 4.50 -2.06 9.77
C ASN A 178 4.75 -2.10 8.26
N ALA A 179 5.85 -1.52 7.80
CA ALA A 179 6.27 -1.58 6.40
C ALA A 179 7.70 -2.09 6.32
N VAL A 180 7.97 -2.98 5.37
CA VAL A 180 9.33 -3.43 5.04
C VAL A 180 9.80 -2.70 3.80
N LEU A 181 10.92 -1.98 3.92
CA LEU A 181 11.47 -1.14 2.87
C LEU A 181 12.93 -1.46 2.63
N MET A 182 13.34 -1.40 1.37
CA MET A 182 14.77 -1.46 1.07
C MET A 182 15.42 -0.14 1.47
N TRP A 183 16.26 -0.18 2.49
CA TRP A 183 17.02 0.96 2.97
C TRP A 183 18.51 0.66 2.87
N LYS A 184 19.21 1.42 2.02
CA LYS A 184 20.66 1.26 1.78
C LYS A 184 21.08 -0.18 1.43
N GLY A 185 20.26 -0.88 0.65
CA GLY A 185 20.53 -2.25 0.19
C GLY A 185 20.20 -3.35 1.18
N SER A 186 19.56 -3.03 2.31
CA SER A 186 19.04 -4.01 3.26
C SER A 186 17.55 -3.76 3.48
N ASP A 187 16.76 -4.82 3.64
CA ASP A 187 15.37 -4.65 4.05
C ASP A 187 15.33 -4.22 5.53
N GLN A 188 14.58 -3.16 5.78
CA GLN A 188 14.38 -2.60 7.11
C GLN A 188 12.88 -2.52 7.39
N MET A 189 12.49 -2.99 8.57
CA MET A 189 11.13 -2.84 9.05
C MET A 189 10.99 -1.50 9.79
N PHE A 190 10.04 -0.71 9.34
CA PHE A 190 9.61 0.52 10.02
C PHE A 190 8.24 0.26 10.64
N THR A 191 8.07 0.68 11.89
CA THR A 191 6.84 0.46 12.65
C THR A 191 6.31 1.78 13.20
N ASN A 192 4.99 1.93 13.24
CA ASN A 192 4.25 3.01 13.92
C ASN A 192 4.87 4.40 13.67
N ASN A 193 5.34 5.06 14.73
CA ASN A 193 5.93 6.39 14.71
C ASN A 193 7.14 6.48 13.77
N GLY A 194 7.95 5.42 13.69
CA GLY A 194 9.08 5.39 12.75
C GLY A 194 8.61 5.41 11.30
N LEU A 195 7.50 4.75 11.03
CA LEU A 195 6.88 4.70 9.72
C LEU A 195 6.13 6.01 9.39
N SER A 196 5.46 6.64 10.35
CA SER A 196 4.76 7.93 10.14
C SER A 196 5.71 9.11 9.92
N LEU A 197 6.92 9.02 10.45
CA LEU A 197 7.98 9.98 10.16
C LEU A 197 8.53 9.78 8.75
N LEU A 198 8.48 8.56 8.21
CA LEU A 198 9.08 8.25 6.92
C LEU A 198 8.19 8.69 5.75
N LYS A 199 8.54 9.85 5.19
CA LYS A 199 8.00 10.32 3.92
C LYS A 199 8.91 9.89 2.78
N SER A 200 8.50 8.92 1.97
CA SER A 200 9.37 8.33 0.94
C SER A 200 8.67 8.02 -0.36
N ILE A 201 9.38 8.27 -1.46
CA ILE A 201 9.03 7.84 -2.81
C ILE A 201 10.19 7.01 -3.37
N ASP A 202 9.93 5.75 -3.72
CA ASP A 202 10.87 4.88 -4.43
C ASP A 202 10.25 4.42 -5.76
N LEU A 203 10.81 4.93 -6.86
CA LEU A 203 10.45 4.58 -8.23
C LEU A 203 11.61 3.87 -8.95
N SER A 204 12.62 3.42 -8.21
CA SER A 204 13.84 2.85 -8.79
C SER A 204 13.62 1.53 -9.50
N ASN A 205 14.52 1.15 -10.40
CA ASN A 205 14.42 -0.10 -11.17
C ASN A 205 13.08 -0.22 -11.93
N ASN A 206 12.80 0.77 -12.76
CA ASN A 206 11.65 0.82 -13.66
C ASN A 206 12.13 1.30 -15.05
N LEU A 207 11.18 1.67 -15.91
CA LEU A 207 11.39 2.19 -17.25
C LEU A 207 10.89 3.63 -17.38
N PHE A 208 10.83 4.40 -16.27
CA PHE A 208 10.50 5.82 -16.33
C PHE A 208 11.51 6.57 -17.19
N SER A 209 11.07 7.62 -17.86
CA SER A 209 11.88 8.41 -18.79
C SER A 209 11.44 9.87 -18.79
N GLY A 210 12.22 10.72 -19.43
CA GLY A 210 11.99 12.17 -19.46
C GLY A 210 12.68 12.88 -18.28
N GLU A 211 12.27 14.12 -18.03
CA GLU A 211 12.86 14.93 -16.97
C GLU A 211 12.28 14.58 -15.60
N ILE A 212 13.10 14.73 -14.55
CA ILE A 212 12.62 14.74 -13.16
C ILE A 212 11.70 15.97 -13.00
N PRO A 213 10.43 15.81 -12.58
CA PRO A 213 9.53 16.95 -12.40
C PRO A 213 10.08 17.95 -11.38
N LYS A 214 10.08 19.23 -11.73
CA LYS A 214 10.53 20.30 -10.81
C LYS A 214 9.64 20.38 -9.57
N GLU A 215 8.38 20.01 -9.70
CA GLU A 215 7.38 19.93 -8.64
C GLU A 215 7.76 19.00 -7.47
N VAL A 216 8.80 18.17 -7.62
CA VAL A 216 9.41 17.44 -6.50
C VAL A 216 9.94 18.40 -5.42
N GLU A 217 10.33 19.63 -5.78
CA GLU A 217 10.77 20.66 -4.83
C GLU A 217 9.68 21.10 -3.84
N ASP A 218 8.40 20.95 -4.22
CA ASP A 218 7.26 21.27 -3.37
C ASP A 218 7.07 20.23 -2.24
N LEU A 219 7.69 19.05 -2.37
CA LEU A 219 7.62 17.95 -1.40
C LEU A 219 8.69 18.09 -0.30
N PHE A 220 8.78 19.26 0.33
CA PHE A 220 9.84 19.57 1.31
C PHE A 220 9.79 18.74 2.60
N GLY A 221 8.73 17.97 2.84
CA GLY A 221 8.65 16.99 3.91
C GLY A 221 9.21 15.62 3.55
N LEU A 222 9.63 15.40 2.30
CA LEU A 222 10.16 14.14 1.82
C LEU A 222 11.52 13.81 2.44
N ILE A 223 11.65 12.64 3.05
CA ILE A 223 12.88 12.15 3.68
C ILE A 223 13.74 11.36 2.68
N SER A 224 13.10 10.62 1.77
CA SER A 224 13.80 9.75 0.82
C SER A 224 13.14 9.77 -0.55
N LEU A 225 13.94 10.05 -1.57
CA LEU A 225 13.57 9.96 -2.98
C LEU A 225 14.56 9.06 -3.71
N ASN A 226 14.09 7.96 -4.27
CA ASN A 226 14.91 7.05 -5.06
C ASN A 226 14.35 6.89 -6.47
N LEU A 227 15.01 7.52 -7.45
CA LEU A 227 14.68 7.44 -8.87
C LEU A 227 15.71 6.63 -9.68
N SER A 228 16.66 5.98 -9.00
CA SER A 228 17.79 5.30 -9.65
C SER A 228 17.36 4.17 -10.58
N ARG A 229 18.18 3.83 -11.58
CA ARG A 229 17.93 2.69 -12.50
C ARG A 229 16.60 2.83 -13.25
N ASN A 230 16.39 3.99 -13.86
CA ASN A 230 15.38 4.29 -14.86
C ASN A 230 16.08 4.71 -16.17
N ASN A 231 15.32 4.93 -17.25
CA ASN A 231 15.83 5.26 -18.59
C ASN A 231 16.19 6.74 -18.77
#